data_AF-A0A9E8A9J3-F1
#
_entry.id   AF-A0A9E8A9J3-F1
#
_cell.length_a   1.000
_cell.length_b   1.000
_cell.length_c   1.000
_cell.angle_alpha   90.00
_cell.angle_beta   90.00
_cell.angle_gamma   90.00
#
_symmetry.space_group_name_H-M   'P 1'
#
loop_
_entity.id
_entity.type
_entity.pdbx_description
1 polymer ?
#
loop_
_entity_poly.entity_id
_entity_poly.type
_entity_poly.pdbx_seq_one_letter_code
_entity_poly.pdbx_strand_id
1 'polypeptide(L)' 'MSELKTTFSNQVGAVEEIVTEATLDALNAALAEHDIDAERIISILPLPGQSMAFPKPPQFRVLFRAA' A
#
# COMPACT_ATOMS: atom_id res chain seq x y z
N MET A 1 4.32 25.72 -32.86
CA MET A 1 4.27 25.42 -31.41
C MET A 1 3.74 24.01 -31.26
N SER A 2 4.62 23.05 -30.98
CA SER A 2 4.24 21.64 -30.88
C SER A 2 3.57 21.39 -29.54
N GLU A 3 2.32 20.92 -29.57
CA GLU A 3 1.59 20.47 -28.38
C GLU A 3 2.31 19.23 -27.81
N LEU A 4 2.85 19.36 -26.60
CA LEU A 4 3.35 18.21 -25.84
C LEU A 4 2.14 17.34 -25.50
N LYS A 5 1.91 16.29 -26.29
CA LYS A 5 0.97 15.25 -25.95
C LYS A 5 1.62 14.38 -24.87
N THR A 6 1.52 14.81 -23.61
CA THR A 6 1.96 14.00 -22.47
C THR A 6 1.02 12.81 -22.36
N THR A 7 1.41 11.70 -22.99
CA THR A 7 0.77 10.41 -22.79
C THR A 7 1.01 10.01 -21.35
N PHE A 8 0.08 10.30 -20.45
CA PHE A 8 0.05 9.66 -19.14
C PHE A 8 -0.27 8.19 -19.40
N SER A 9 0.78 7.39 -19.54
CA SER A 9 0.67 5.94 -19.55
C SER A 9 0.18 5.55 -18.16
N ASN A 10 -1.14 5.40 -18.00
CA ASN A 10 -1.70 4.81 -16.80
C ASN A 10 -1.23 3.35 -16.81
N GLN A 11 -0.09 3.10 -16.17
CA GLN A 11 0.51 1.78 -16.07
C GLN A 11 -0.39 0.95 -15.15
N VAL A 12 -1.41 0.33 -15.75
CA VAL A 12 -2.26 -0.67 -15.10
C VAL A 12 -1.30 -1.76 -14.60
N GLY A 13 -1.03 -1.78 -13.30
CA GLY A 13 -0.05 -2.68 -12.67
C GLY A 13 1.15 -2.00 -11.97
N ALA A 14 1.29 -0.67 -11.99
CA ALA A 14 2.42 0.00 -11.32
C ALA A 14 2.26 0.17 -9.80
N VAL A 15 1.05 -0.06 -9.27
CA VAL A 15 0.74 0.08 -7.84
C VAL A 15 0.12 -1.20 -7.33
N GLU A 16 0.70 -1.72 -6.26
CA GLU A 16 0.22 -2.91 -5.54
C GLU A 16 -0.18 -2.54 -4.11
N GLU A 17 -0.88 -3.46 -3.44
CA GLU A 17 -1.29 -3.29 -2.06
C GLU A 17 -1.06 -4.54 -1.21
N ILE A 18 -0.72 -4.30 0.06
CA ILE A 18 -0.78 -5.31 1.12
C ILE A 18 -1.58 -4.77 2.31
N VAL A 19 -2.13 -5.69 3.11
CA VAL A 19 -2.85 -5.38 4.34
C VAL A 19 -2.20 -6.11 5.50
N THR A 20 -1.88 -5.37 6.55
CA THR A 20 -1.23 -5.87 7.76
C THR A 20 -1.96 -5.35 9.00
N GLU A 21 -1.74 -5.95 10.17
CA GLU A 21 -2.26 -5.41 11.43
C GLU A 21 -1.68 -4.01 11.69
N ALA A 22 -2.42 -3.17 12.42
CA ALA A 22 -2.02 -1.79 12.71
C ALA A 22 -0.98 -1.69 13.83
N THR A 23 0.09 -2.49 13.74
CA THR A 23 1.26 -2.42 14.63
C THR A 23 2.51 -2.17 13.79
N LEU A 24 3.51 -1.49 14.37
CA LEU A 24 4.77 -1.23 13.67
C LEU A 24 5.53 -2.54 13.38
N ASP A 25 5.47 -3.50 14.30
CA ASP A 25 6.14 -4.79 14.13
C ASP A 25 5.54 -5.58 12.97
N ALA A 26 4.20 -5.68 12.88
CA ALA A 26 3.53 -6.38 11.78
C ALA A 26 3.72 -5.66 10.44
N LEU A 27 3.78 -4.33 10.46
CA LEU A 27 4.08 -3.55 9.26
C LEU A 27 5.50 -3.83 8.76
N ASN A 28 6.51 -3.71 9.63
CA ASN A 28 7.90 -3.93 9.27
C ASN A 28 8.15 -5.37 8.81
N ALA A 29 7.53 -6.35 9.47
CA ALA A 29 7.61 -7.76 9.08
C ALA A 29 7.02 -7.98 7.67
N ALA A 30 5.85 -7.41 7.38
CA ALA A 30 5.21 -7.54 6.08
C ALA A 30 6.03 -6.84 4.97
N LEU A 31 6.57 -5.65 5.23
CA LEU A 31 7.44 -4.97 4.26
C LEU A 31 8.69 -5.80 3.94
N ALA A 32 9.30 -6.43 4.95
CA ALA A 32 10.46 -7.30 4.75
C ALA A 32 10.12 -8.61 4.02
N GLU A 33 9.01 -9.26 4.37
CA GLU A 33 8.56 -10.51 3.74
C GLU A 33 8.26 -10.32 2.24
N HIS A 34 7.72 -9.16 1.88
CA HIS A 34 7.39 -8.81 0.50
C HIS A 34 8.50 -8.07 -0.25
N ASP A 35 9.68 -7.89 0.35
CA ASP A 35 10.81 -7.15 -0.24
C ASP A 35 10.40 -5.74 -0.74
N ILE A 36 9.64 -5.02 0.09
CA ILE A 36 9.13 -3.68 -0.19
C ILE A 36 10.03 -2.65 0.48
N ASP A 37 10.84 -1.98 -0.33
CA ASP A 37 11.62 -0.83 0.12
C ASP A 37 10.74 0.36 0.51
N ALA A 38 11.17 1.11 1.53
CA ALA A 38 10.47 2.30 2.01
C ALA A 38 10.24 3.36 0.90
N GLU A 39 11.16 3.45 -0.07
CA GLU A 39 11.08 4.38 -1.20
C GLU A 39 9.99 4.03 -2.22
N ARG A 40 9.57 2.75 -2.23
CA ARG A 40 8.47 2.26 -3.07
C ARG A 40 7.11 2.51 -2.41
N ILE A 41 7.07 2.75 -1.10
CA ILE A 41 5.83 3.05 -0.38
C ILE A 41 5.27 4.39 -0.87
N ILE A 42 4.02 4.34 -1.31
CA ILE A 42 3.26 5.52 -1.73
C ILE A 42 2.47 6.07 -0.55
N SER A 43 1.79 5.20 0.20
CA SER A 43 0.96 5.59 1.33
C SER A 43 0.71 4.43 2.28
N ILE A 44 0.53 4.75 3.57
CA ILE A 44 0.06 3.83 4.60
C ILE A 44 -1.25 4.41 5.14
N LEU A 45 -2.35 3.68 4.93
CA LEU A 45 -3.70 4.12 5.29
C LEU A 45 -4.20 3.29 6.48
N PRO A 46 -4.63 3.93 7.59
CA PRO A 46 -5.27 3.21 8.67
C PRO A 46 -6.65 2.71 8.22
N LEU A 47 -6.88 1.42 8.39
CA LEU A 47 -8.19 0.80 8.26
C LEU A 47 -8.74 0.54 9.67
N PRO A 48 -9.88 1.15 10.04
CA PRO A 48 -10.46 0.96 11.36
C PRO A 48 -10.85 -0.51 11.56
N GLY A 49 -10.56 -1.01 12.76
CA GLY A 49 -11.02 -2.33 13.17
C GLY A 49 -12.54 -2.39 13.28
N GLN A 50 -13.09 -3.60 13.26
CA GLN A 50 -14.51 -3.86 13.52
C GLN A 50 -14.61 -4.63 14.83
N SER A 51 -15.46 -4.16 15.74
CA SER A 51 -15.64 -4.79 17.06
C SER A 51 -16.91 -5.62 17.17
N MET A 52 -17.82 -5.54 16.19
CA MET A 52 -19.13 -6.18 16.21
C MET A 52 -19.29 -7.21 15.08
N ALA A 53 -20.06 -8.27 15.36
CA ALA A 53 -20.34 -9.43 14.49
C ALA A 53 -19.12 -10.31 14.13
N PHE A 54 -18.03 -9.73 13.65
CA PHE A 54 -16.77 -10.42 13.33
C PHE A 54 -15.59 -9.51 13.73
N PRO A 55 -15.00 -9.73 14.92
CA PRO A 55 -13.95 -8.86 15.42
C PRO A 55 -12.75 -8.91 14.47
N LYS A 56 -12.41 -7.74 13.92
CA LYS A 56 -11.26 -7.53 13.06
C LYS A 56 -10.39 -6.46 13.70
N PRO A 57 -9.11 -6.75 14.00
CA PRO A 57 -8.22 -5.73 14.57
C PRO A 57 -8.06 -4.57 13.56
N PRO A 58 -7.68 -3.37 14.04
CA PRO A 58 -7.26 -2.29 13.14
C PRO A 58 -6.11 -2.76 12.25
N GLN A 59 -6.08 -2.28 11.02
CA GLN A 59 -5.10 -2.69 10.01
C GLN A 59 -4.46 -1.48 9.34
N PHE A 60 -3.30 -1.69 8.72
CA PHE A 60 -2.76 -0.78 7.72
C PHE A 60 -2.97 -1.36 6.33
N ARG A 61 -3.43 -0.52 5.40
CA ARG A 61 -3.29 -0.76 3.97
C ARG A 61 -2.05 -0.01 3.49
N VAL A 62 -1.09 -0.74 2.95
CA VAL A 62 0.11 -0.16 2.36
C VAL A 62 -0.07 -0.18 0.84
N LEU A 63 0.04 0.98 0.23
CA LEU A 63 0.11 1.14 -1.23
C LEU A 63 1.56 1.36 -1.60
N PHE A 64 2.08 0.61 -2.57
CA PHE A 64 3.48 0.68 -2.99
C PHE A 64 3.62 0.49 -4.49
N ARG A 65 4.73 0.96 -5.05
CA ARG A 65 5.07 0.75 -6.46
C ARG A 65 5.52 -0.68 -6.69
N ALA A 66 5.01 -1.34 -7.72
CA ALA A 66 5.53 -2.63 -8.18
C ALA A 66 7.03 -2.49 -8.54
N ALA A 67 7.77 -3.60 -8.40
CA ALA A 67 9.21 -3.66 -8.69
C ALA A 67 9.46 -3.66 -10.21
#